data_AF-A0A7W0TXN0-F1
#
_entry.id   AF-A0A7W0TXN0-F1
#
_cell.length_a   1.000
_cell.length_b   1.000
_cell.length_c   1.000
_cell.angle_alpha   90.00
_cell.angle_beta   90.00
_cell.angle_gamma   90.00
#
_symmetry.space_group_name_H-M   'P 1'
#
loop_
_entity.id
_entity.type
_entity.pdbx_description
1 polymer ?
#
loop_
_entity_poly.entity_id
_entity_poly.type
_entity_poly.pdbx_seq_one_letter_code
_entity_poly.pdbx_strand_id
1 'polypeptide(L)'
;MVVTAQPGGETSQRADVVVHLPAQTMADDRAGAGAGAEAGSVSELPMGTLFEWLELVFFDAVAIRLRERTGQSLDEIRARHTNLE
;
A
#
# COMPACT_ATOMS: atom_id res chain seq x y z
N MET A 1 -6.69 -0.03 -11.31
CA MET A 1 -6.19 -0.72 -10.09
C MET A 1 -6.28 0.25 -8.93
N VAL A 2 -6.70 -0.23 -7.76
CA VAL A 2 -6.77 0.53 -6.50
C VAL A 2 -5.99 -0.25 -5.43
N VAL A 3 -5.11 0.43 -4.70
CA VAL A 3 -4.48 -0.08 -3.48
C VAL A 3 -5.19 0.59 -2.30
N THR A 4 -5.71 -0.18 -1.35
CA THR A 4 -6.59 0.37 -0.31
C THR A 4 -6.67 -0.49 0.95
N ALA A 5 -6.96 0.14 2.08
CA ALA A 5 -7.42 -0.53 3.30
C ALA A 5 -8.94 -0.74 3.32
N GLN A 6 -9.69 -0.11 2.41
CA GLN A 6 -11.16 -0.12 2.37
C GLN A 6 -11.65 -0.81 1.09
N PRO A 7 -11.59 -2.15 0.99
CA PRO A 7 -11.92 -2.86 -0.24
C PRO A 7 -13.39 -2.71 -0.65
N GLY A 8 -14.29 -2.36 0.29
CA GLY A 8 -15.69 -2.05 0.01
C GLY A 8 -15.98 -0.61 -0.41
N GLY A 9 -14.98 0.28 -0.43
CA GLY A 9 -15.15 1.69 -0.76
C GLY A 9 -15.57 1.94 -2.21
N GLU A 10 -16.18 3.10 -2.48
CA GLU A 10 -16.70 3.45 -3.81
C GLU A 10 -15.63 3.38 -4.91
N THR A 11 -14.41 3.84 -4.62
CA THR A 11 -13.29 3.78 -5.56
C THR A 11 -12.92 2.33 -5.92
N SER A 12 -12.91 1.43 -4.92
CA SER A 12 -12.60 0.01 -5.08
C SER A 12 -13.63 -0.70 -5.97
N GLN A 13 -14.91 -0.32 -5.84
CA GLN A 13 -16.00 -0.88 -6.67
C GLN A 13 -15.89 -0.52 -8.15
N ARG A 14 -15.14 0.54 -8.48
CA ARG A 14 -14.92 1.01 -9.86
C ARG A 14 -13.61 0.51 -10.47
N ALA A 15 -12.85 -0.34 -9.77
CA ALA A 15 -11.53 -0.79 -10.21
C ALA A 15 -11.54 -2.25 -10.67
N ASP A 16 -10.82 -2.55 -11.75
CA ASP A 16 -10.66 -3.94 -12.25
C ASP A 16 -9.79 -4.81 -11.32
N VAL A 17 -8.89 -4.18 -10.57
CA VAL A 17 -7.97 -4.84 -9.64
C VAL A 17 -7.94 -4.05 -8.34
N VAL A 18 -8.21 -4.73 -7.22
CA VAL A 18 -8.13 -4.16 -5.88
C VAL A 18 -7.05 -4.91 -5.10
N VAL A 19 -6.02 -4.20 -4.67
CA VAL A 19 -5.00 -4.68 -3.73
C VAL A 19 -5.41 -4.23 -2.35
N HIS A 20 -5.80 -5.17 -1.51
CA HIS A 20 -6.19 -4.90 -0.12
C HIS A 20 -4.96 -4.93 0.78
N LEU A 21 -4.63 -3.80 1.41
CA LEU A 21 -3.61 -3.69 2.45
C LEU A 21 -4.30 -3.52 3.81
N PRO A 22 -4.27 -4.54 4.70
CA PRO A 22 -4.97 -4.46 5.98
C PRO A 22 -4.23 -3.50 6.92
N ALA A 23 -4.75 -2.28 7.03
CA ALA A 23 -4.23 -1.26 7.94
C ALA A 23 -5.39 -0.42 8.49
N GLN A 24 -5.21 0.06 9.71
CA GLN A 24 -6.09 1.07 10.28
C GLN A 24 -5.96 2.38 9.52
N THR A 25 -7.11 2.99 9.26
CA THR A 25 -7.28 4.29 8.64
C THR A 25 -8.25 5.15 9.43
N MET A 26 -8.35 6.43 9.07
CA MET A 26 -9.37 7.35 9.62
C MET A 26 -10.82 6.89 9.47
N ALA A 27 -11.09 5.98 8.53
CA ALA A 27 -12.41 5.38 8.37
C ALA A 27 -12.74 4.41 9.51
N ASP A 28 -11.70 3.77 10.08
CA ASP A 28 -11.80 2.80 11.16
C ASP A 28 -11.81 3.49 12.54
N ASP A 29 -11.14 4.65 12.67
CA ASP A 29 -11.05 5.42 13.92
C ASP A 29 -12.40 5.90 14.49
N ARG A 30 -13.43 6.04 13.64
CA ARG A 30 -14.77 6.55 14.03
C ARG A 30 -15.78 5.46 14.35
N ALA A 31 -15.56 4.26 13.84
CA ALA A 31 -16.39 3.09 14.11
C ALA A 31 -15.64 2.25 15.14
N GLY A 32 -15.80 2.57 16.43
CA GLY A 32 -15.10 1.90 17.53
C GLY A 32 -14.92 0.40 17.26
N ALA A 33 -13.67 0.00 17.01
CA ALA A 33 -13.26 -1.36 16.66
C ALA A 33 -14.21 -2.10 15.68
N GLY A 34 -14.39 -1.55 14.47
CA GLY A 34 -15.28 -2.12 13.45
C GLY A 34 -14.58 -2.87 12.31
N ALA A 35 -14.71 -4.20 12.33
CA ALA A 35 -14.76 -5.11 11.18
C ALA A 35 -13.60 -5.11 10.16
N GLY A 36 -12.43 -5.60 10.57
CA GLY A 36 -11.35 -5.98 9.64
C GLY A 36 -9.99 -6.13 10.31
N ALA A 37 -9.78 -5.44 11.43
CA ALA A 37 -8.63 -5.65 12.29
C ALA A 37 -8.78 -7.01 13.00
N GLU A 38 -7.91 -7.97 12.67
CA GLU A 38 -7.68 -9.16 13.49
C GLU A 38 -7.61 -8.74 14.95
N ALA A 39 -8.39 -9.38 15.83
CA ALA A 39 -8.54 -9.01 17.24
C ALA A 39 -7.16 -9.01 17.94
N GLY A 40 -6.55 -7.83 18.04
CA GLY A 40 -5.18 -7.62 18.52
C GLY A 40 -4.36 -6.55 17.76
N SER A 41 -4.88 -5.99 16.65
CA SER A 41 -4.12 -5.16 15.70
C SER A 41 -4.59 -3.69 15.61
N VAL A 42 -4.94 -3.05 16.73
CA VAL A 42 -5.12 -1.60 16.72
C VAL A 42 -3.73 -0.97 16.61
N SER A 43 -3.47 -0.29 15.49
CA SER A 43 -2.22 0.44 15.33
C SER A 43 -2.18 1.58 16.33
N GLU A 44 -1.07 1.73 17.06
CA GLU A 44 -0.83 2.93 17.87
C GLU A 44 -0.47 4.15 16.99
N LEU A 45 -0.25 3.92 15.69
CA LEU A 45 0.05 4.97 14.74
C LEU A 45 -1.23 5.76 14.41
N PRO A 46 -1.13 7.09 14.35
CA PRO A 46 -2.29 7.93 14.14
C PRO A 46 -2.87 7.72 12.74
N MET A 47 -4.20 7.74 12.63
CA MET A 47 -4.92 7.94 11.39
C MET A 47 -4.62 6.88 10.32
N GLY A 48 -3.94 7.25 9.24
CA GLY A 48 -3.59 6.39 8.11
C GLY A 48 -2.11 6.03 8.03
N THR A 49 -1.29 6.38 9.03
CA THR A 49 0.17 6.20 8.93
C THR A 49 0.58 4.73 8.72
N LEU A 50 -0.12 3.78 9.33
CA LEU A 50 0.13 2.36 9.07
C LEU A 50 -0.12 2.00 7.60
N PHE A 51 -1.21 2.50 7.02
CA PHE A 51 -1.53 2.26 5.62
C PHE A 51 -0.46 2.85 4.69
N GLU A 52 -0.01 4.08 4.94
CA GLU A 52 1.05 4.73 4.16
C GLU A 52 2.37 3.93 4.20
N TRP A 53 2.74 3.40 5.36
CA TRP A 53 3.95 2.58 5.50
C TRP A 53 3.82 1.23 4.79
N LEU A 54 2.66 0.57 4.90
CA LEU A 54 2.41 -0.66 4.15
C LEU A 54 2.42 -0.41 2.64
N GLU A 55 1.88 0.71 2.18
CA GLU A 55 1.87 1.08 0.76
C GLU A 55 3.29 1.31 0.23
N LEU A 56 4.14 2.02 0.97
CA LEU A 56 5.55 2.22 0.62
C LEU A 56 6.28 0.89 0.46
N VAL A 57 6.21 0.01 1.48
CA VAL A 57 6.87 -1.30 1.46
C VAL A 57 6.30 -2.19 0.36
N PHE A 58 4.99 -2.14 0.13
CA PHE A 58 4.33 -2.89 -0.94
C PHE A 58 4.88 -2.50 -2.31
N PHE A 59 4.97 -1.20 -2.62
CA PHE A 59 5.48 -0.75 -3.91
C PHE A 59 6.98 -1.01 -4.09
N ASP A 60 7.78 -0.96 -3.03
CA ASP A 60 9.18 -1.40 -3.09
C ASP A 60 9.29 -2.89 -3.44
N ALA A 61 8.47 -3.74 -2.81
CA ALA A 61 8.42 -5.16 -3.13
C ALA A 61 7.96 -5.42 -4.57
N VAL A 62 6.95 -4.68 -5.05
CA VAL A 62 6.50 -4.73 -6.45
C VAL A 62 7.63 -4.31 -7.40
N ALA A 63 8.37 -3.25 -7.10
CA ALA A 63 9.49 -2.78 -7.92
C ALA A 63 10.60 -3.83 -8.01
N ILE A 64 10.95 -4.48 -6.88
CA ILE A 64 11.91 -5.60 -6.86
C ILE A 64 11.41 -6.74 -7.75
N ARG A 65 10.14 -7.12 -7.61
CA ARG A 65 9.54 -8.19 -8.41
C ARG A 65 9.49 -7.84 -9.90
N LEU A 66 9.22 -6.59 -10.25
CA LEU A 66 9.25 -6.12 -11.63
C LEU A 66 10.65 -6.20 -12.21
N ARG A 67 11.67 -5.72 -11.50
CA ARG A 67 13.08 -5.81 -11.91
C ARG A 67 13.46 -7.25 -12.25
N GLU A 68 13.12 -8.20 -11.38
CA GLU A 68 13.35 -9.64 -11.62
C GLU A 68 12.64 -10.15 -12.86
N ARG A 69 11.37 -9.78 -13.06
CA ARG A 69 10.57 -10.26 -14.21
C ARG A 69 10.99 -9.62 -15.53
N THR A 70 11.50 -8.40 -15.52
CA THR A 70 11.98 -7.70 -16.72
C THR A 70 13.45 -7.94 -17.00
N GLY A 71 14.19 -8.59 -16.09
CA GLY A 71 15.62 -8.83 -16.22
C GLY A 71 16.48 -7.57 -16.19
N GLN A 72 15.96 -6.48 -15.60
CA GLN A 72 16.67 -5.20 -15.57
C GLN A 72 17.83 -5.24 -14.59
N SER A 73 18.97 -4.73 -15.04
CA SER A 73 20.16 -4.50 -14.22
C SER A 73 20.04 -3.22 -13.38
N LEU A 74 20.88 -3.11 -12.35
CA LEU A 74 20.95 -1.90 -11.52
C LEU A 74 21.46 -0.69 -12.32
N ASP A 75 22.35 -0.89 -13.28
CA ASP A 75 22.89 0.18 -14.11
C ASP A 75 21.81 0.78 -15.02
N GLU A 76 20.93 -0.03 -15.59
CA GLU A 76 19.78 0.43 -16.39
C GLU A 76 18.77 1.22 -15.55
N ILE A 77 18.56 0.84 -14.29
CA ILE A 77 17.71 1.60 -13.36
C ILE A 77 18.38 2.92 -13.04
N ARG A 78 19.68 2.90 -12.71
CA ARG A 78 20.48 4.08 -12.37
C ARG A 78 20.53 5.09 -13.51
N ALA A 79 20.62 4.63 -14.76
CA ALA A 79 20.63 5.50 -15.94
C ALA A 79 19.36 6.34 -16.10
N ARG A 80 18.24 5.95 -15.46
CA ARG A 80 16.97 6.71 -15.45
C ARG A 80 16.79 7.54 -14.19
N HIS A 81 17.66 7.39 -13.19
CA HIS A 81 17.59 8.13 -11.94
C HIS A 81 18.07 9.57 -12.18
N THR A 82 17.20 10.52 -11.92
CA THR A 82 17.51 11.95 -11.98
C THR A 82 18.68 12.29 -11.04
N ASN A 83 19.63 13.10 -11.49
CA ASN A 83 20.86 13.47 -10.77
C ASN A 83 20.83 14.93 -10.27
N LEU A 84 19.75 15.34 -9.60
CA LEU A 84 19.52 16.73 -9.15
C LEU A 84 20.34 17.15 -7.92
N GLU A 85 21.28 16.32 -7.48
CA GLU A 85 22.30 16.64 -6.46
C GLU A 85 23.66 16.89 -7.11
#